data_AF-A0A8J7U9B1-F1
#
_entry.id   AF-A0A8J7U9B1-F1
#
_cell.length_a   1.000
_cell.length_b   1.000
_cell.length_c   1.000
_cell.angle_alpha   90.00
_cell.angle_beta   90.00
_cell.angle_gamma   90.00
#
_symmetry.space_group_name_H-M   'P 1'
#
loop_
_entity.id
_entity.type
_entity.pdbx_description
1 polymer ?
#
loop_
_entity_poly.entity_id
_entity_poly.type
_entity_poly.pdbx_seq_one_letter_code
_entity_poly.pdbx_strand_id
1 'polypeptide(L)' 'MSHLESRSGNFVVPGEKIAVVEEFMPSLGTFEDGGDIRSQIAGFVVIDSVSRTISVLRKGKRPKV' A
#
# COMPACT_ATOMS: atom_id res chain seq x y z
N MET A 1 -1.97 -17.09 11.32
CA MET A 1 -2.52 -15.71 11.22
C MET A 1 -1.80 -15.06 10.05
N SER A 2 -2.49 -14.74 8.97
CA SER A 2 -1.88 -14.05 7.82
C SER A 2 -1.45 -12.66 8.30
N HIS A 3 -0.15 -12.38 8.27
CA HIS A 3 0.49 -11.18 8.83
C HIS A 3 0.11 -9.85 8.13
N LEU A 4 -0.86 -9.85 7.23
CA LEU A 4 -1.13 -8.74 6.31
C LEU A 4 -2.25 -7.79 6.79
N GLU A 5 -3.25 -8.29 7.52
CA GLU A 5 -4.32 -7.44 8.08
C GLU A 5 -3.76 -6.44 9.11
N SER A 6 -2.62 -6.75 9.75
CA SER A 6 -1.94 -5.85 10.68
C SER A 6 -1.13 -4.73 10.00
N ARG A 7 -1.16 -4.62 8.66
CA ARG A 7 -0.41 -3.59 7.92
C ARG A 7 -1.22 -2.35 7.53
N SER A 8 -2.54 -2.36 7.70
CA SER A 8 -3.33 -1.15 7.45
C SER A 8 -2.87 -0.02 8.38
N GLY A 9 -2.61 1.16 7.81
CA GLY A 9 -2.08 2.30 8.56
C GLY A 9 -0.57 2.29 8.82
N ASN A 10 0.18 1.27 8.39
CA ASN A 10 1.64 1.27 8.52
C ASN A 10 2.28 2.25 7.53
N PHE A 11 3.31 2.96 8.00
CA PHE A 11 4.15 3.78 7.15
C PHE A 11 5.15 2.89 6.40
N VAL A 12 5.31 3.13 5.10
CA VAL A 12 6.19 2.37 4.21
C VAL A 12 7.01 3.31 3.33
N VAL A 13 8.13 2.81 2.81
CA VAL A 13 9.00 3.53 1.87
C VAL A 13 8.95 2.92 0.46
N PRO A 14 9.36 3.65 -0.59
CA PRO A 14 9.41 3.10 -1.95
C PRO A 14 10.24 1.82 -2.04
N GLY A 15 9.72 0.81 -2.75
CA GLY A 15 10.32 -0.52 -2.91
C GLY A 15 9.96 -1.54 -1.83
N GLU A 16 9.40 -1.09 -0.71
CA GLU A 16 8.99 -1.99 0.38
C GLU A 16 7.83 -2.89 -0.06
N LYS A 17 7.98 -4.21 0.17
CA LYS A 17 6.94 -5.20 -0.11
C LYS A 17 5.81 -5.03 0.90
N ILE A 18 4.61 -4.76 0.40
CA ILE A 18 3.43 -4.54 1.23
C ILE A 18 2.44 -5.71 1.17
N ALA A 19 2.28 -6.37 0.02
CA ALA A 19 1.37 -7.50 -0.17
C ALA A 19 1.84 -8.40 -1.34
N VAL A 20 1.02 -9.38 -1.73
CA VAL A 20 1.18 -10.18 -2.95
C VAL A 20 -0.10 -10.14 -3.77
N VAL A 21 0.00 -10.35 -5.09
CA VAL A 21 -1.11 -10.18 -6.03
C VAL A 21 -2.20 -11.25 -5.90
N GLU A 22 -1.89 -12.39 -5.29
CA GLU A 22 -2.85 -13.46 -5.00
C GLU A 22 -3.85 -13.05 -3.90
N GLU A 23 -3.48 -12.07 -3.06
CA GLU A 23 -4.31 -11.59 -1.95
C GLU A 23 -5.03 -10.28 -2.29
N PHE A 24 -4.33 -9.35 -2.94
CA PHE A 24 -4.82 -8.01 -3.24
C PHE A 24 -4.41 -7.57 -4.64
N MET A 25 -5.12 -6.62 -5.22
CA MET A 25 -4.72 -5.94 -6.44
C MET A 25 -3.97 -4.63 -6.11
N PRO A 26 -2.87 -4.31 -6.82
CA PRO A 26 -2.18 -3.04 -6.64
C PRO A 26 -3.07 -1.87 -7.06
N SER A 27 -3.01 -0.78 -6.30
CA SER A 27 -3.74 0.47 -6.56
C SER A 27 -2.83 1.69 -6.31
N LEU A 28 -3.40 2.85 -6.00
CA LEU A 28 -2.67 4.12 -5.91
C LEU A 28 -1.40 4.02 -5.05
N GLY A 29 -0.27 4.51 -5.58
CA GLY A 29 0.99 4.54 -4.84
C GLY A 29 1.64 3.17 -4.66
N THR A 30 1.22 2.15 -5.41
CA THR A 30 1.78 0.80 -5.38
C THR A 30 2.02 0.29 -6.80
N PHE A 31 2.83 -0.75 -6.94
CA PHE A 31 3.06 -1.44 -8.22
C PHE A 31 3.32 -2.93 -7.97
N GLU A 32 3.12 -3.74 -9.01
CA GLU A 32 3.48 -5.16 -9.00
C GLU A 32 4.92 -5.36 -9.51
N ASP A 33 5.65 -6.24 -8.83
CA ASP A 33 6.97 -6.72 -9.23
C ASP A 33 7.12 -8.21 -8.89
N GLY A 34 7.01 -9.07 -9.91
CA GLY A 34 7.19 -10.52 -9.75
C GLY A 34 6.17 -11.18 -8.81
N GLY A 35 4.92 -10.71 -8.81
CA GLY A 35 3.87 -11.18 -7.90
C GLY A 35 3.84 -10.49 -6.54
N ASP A 36 4.88 -9.72 -6.19
CA ASP A 36 4.88 -8.87 -5.00
C ASP A 36 4.24 -7.53 -5.31
N ILE A 37 3.39 -7.04 -4.41
CA ILE A 37 2.96 -5.64 -4.43
C ILE A 37 3.92 -4.84 -3.57
N ARG A 38 4.54 -3.84 -4.20
CA ARG A 38 5.52 -2.95 -3.58
C ARG A 38 4.99 -1.52 -3.52
N SER A 39 5.46 -0.76 -2.54
CA SER A 39 5.16 0.66 -2.46
C SER A 39 5.92 1.44 -3.53
N GLN A 40 5.24 2.33 -4.23
CA GLN A 40 5.86 3.28 -5.16
C GLN A 40 6.29 4.59 -4.46
N ILE A 41 5.66 4.92 -3.33
CA ILE A 41 5.85 6.20 -2.63
C ILE A 41 6.04 6.01 -1.13
N ALA A 42 6.62 7.00 -0.46
CA ALA A 42 6.57 7.04 1.00
C ALA A 42 5.17 7.46 1.47
N GLY A 43 4.57 6.72 2.40
CA GLY A 43 3.20 6.99 2.83
C GLY A 43 2.62 5.89 3.73
N PHE A 44 1.30 5.92 3.92
CA PHE A 44 0.58 4.98 4.76
C PHE A 44 -0.23 3.99 3.92
N VAL A 45 -0.17 2.72 4.28
CA VAL A 45 -0.91 1.64 3.63
C VAL A 45 -2.40 1.76 3.93
N VAL A 46 -3.21 1.68 2.88
CA VAL A 46 -4.68 1.64 2.94
C VAL A 46 -5.13 0.36 2.25
N ILE A 47 -5.90 -0.46 2.95
CA ILE A 47 -6.45 -1.71 2.43
C ILE A 47 -7.95 -1.53 2.29
N ASP A 48 -8.47 -1.80 1.10
CA ASP A 48 -9.90 -1.93 0.86
C ASP A 48 -10.22 -3.41 0.67
N SER A 49 -10.88 -4.00 1.66
CA SER A 49 -11.26 -5.41 1.67
C SER A 49 -12.44 -5.73 0.75
N VAL A 50 -13.25 -4.72 0.38
CA VAL A 50 -14.40 -4.90 -0.52
C VAL A 50 -13.90 -5.00 -1.96
N SER A 51 -13.05 -4.06 -2.38
CA SER A 51 -12.44 -4.10 -3.72
C SER A 51 -11.20 -4.99 -3.80
N ARG A 52 -10.73 -5.52 -2.66
CA ARG A 52 -9.47 -6.25 -2.51
C ARG A 52 -8.29 -5.49 -3.12
N THR A 53 -8.22 -4.19 -2.87
CA THR A 53 -7.10 -3.35 -3.33
C THR A 53 -6.22 -2.89 -2.18
N ILE A 54 -4.94 -2.66 -2.49
CA ILE A 54 -3.99 -2.06 -1.56
C ILE A 54 -3.39 -0.80 -2.18
N SER A 55 -3.38 0.29 -1.41
CA SER A 55 -2.87 1.60 -1.82
C SER A 55 -1.90 2.15 -0.79
N VAL A 56 -1.04 3.08 -1.19
CA VAL A 56 -0.20 3.88 -0.28
C VAL A 56 -0.50 5.35 -0.52
N LEU A 57 -0.93 6.06 0.54
CA LEU A 57 -1.31 7.46 0.48
C LEU A 57 -0.34 8.35 1.27
N ARG A 58 -0.01 9.52 0.73
CA ARG A 58 0.75 10.56 1.45
C ARG A 58 -0.17 11.32 2.38
N LYS A 59 0.22 11.47 3.65
CA LYS A 59 -0.46 12.37 4.59
C LYS A 59 0.25 13.72 4.62
N GLY A 60 0.08 14.50 3.55
CA GLY A 60 0.62 15.87 3.46
C GLY A 60 -0.46 16.91 3.77
N LYS A 61 -0.13 17.94 4.55
CA LYS A 61 -0.92 19.18 4.53
C LYS A 61 -0.55 19.91 3.25
N ARG A 62 -1.55 20.27 2.42
CA ARG A 62 -1.30 21.24 1.34
C ARG A 62 -0.75 22.51 1.99
N PRO A 63 0.39 23.06 1.53
CA PRO A 63 0.84 24.35 1.99
C PRO A 63 -0.31 25.34 1.79
N LYS A 64 -0.72 26.01 2.87
CA LYS A 64 -1.58 27.18 2.74
C LYS A 64 -0.67 28.30 2.24
N VAL A 65 -0.56 28.42 0.92
CA VAL A 65 -0.02 29.62 0.27
C VAL A 65 -1.01 30.76 0.41
#